data_AF-V6IAI6-F1
#
_entry.id   AF-V6IAI6-F1
#
_cell.length_a   1.000
_cell.length_b   1.000
_cell.length_c   1.000
_cell.angle_alpha   90.00
_cell.angle_beta   90.00
_cell.angle_gamma   90.00
#
_symmetry.space_group_name_H-M   'P 1'
#
loop_
_entity.id
_entity.type
_entity.pdbx_description
1 polymer ?
#
loop_
_entity_poly.entity_id
_entity_poly.type
_entity_poly.pdbx_seq_one_letter_code
_entity_poly.pdbx_strand_id
1 'polypeptide(L)'
;MSIFLNRIVFIAFFVLASNCTKEVVRVYNPITDKDKKSYGVIAFGLYAYNQNHKDLLNLFSKDSGTVFAELGMYGVKFSEVVSKDAKKNSLTVSPYPIEGPVMVEKVESTQYLEGKTGYLSPYYLLLSIDPTKEYAITGITYTYQVNCGQKCRRIVVRDFSVEPSKSFKAFPIKTKAGDITFGGILMARVAPSSKDDPYGIADDAPNLSELFAGNKVLVNLESGEEYIKGMESDYLKKLFYGGEVSQKNAEKLFYENLIKAYPEGYWKTLAEKKRVALGN
;
A
#
# COMPACT_ATOMS: atom_id res chain seq x y z
N MET A 1 -16.65 -5.34 -48.52
CA MET A 1 -16.52 -4.24 -47.53
C MET A 1 -15.21 -3.53 -47.83
N SER A 2 -15.26 -2.25 -48.19
CA SER A 2 -14.14 -1.51 -48.81
C SER A 2 -12.88 -1.46 -47.93
N ILE A 3 -11.70 -1.59 -48.54
CA ILE A 3 -10.37 -1.41 -47.91
C ILE A 3 -10.28 -0.06 -47.16
N PHE A 4 -11.04 0.95 -47.62
CA PHE A 4 -11.18 2.24 -46.94
C PHE A 4 -11.90 2.15 -45.58
N LEU A 5 -12.95 1.32 -45.47
CA LEU A 5 -13.70 1.14 -44.23
C LEU A 5 -12.84 0.45 -43.17
N ASN A 6 -12.04 -0.56 -43.58
CA ASN A 6 -11.10 -1.23 -42.69
C ASN A 6 -10.00 -0.28 -42.19
N ARG A 7 -9.46 0.61 -43.02
CA ARG A 7 -8.45 1.58 -42.59
C ARG A 7 -8.98 2.58 -41.57
N ILE A 8 -10.22 3.06 -41.74
CA ILE A 8 -10.85 4.00 -40.79
C ILE A 8 -11.12 3.33 -39.44
N VAL A 9 -11.56 2.07 -39.44
CA VAL A 9 -11.76 1.29 -38.19
C VAL A 9 -10.45 1.04 -37.46
N PHE A 10 -9.35 0.72 -38.17
CA PHE A 10 -8.03 0.56 -37.56
C PHE A 10 -7.48 1.88 -36.98
N ILE A 11 -7.68 3.01 -37.67
CA ILE A 11 -7.27 4.33 -37.16
C ILE A 11 -8.09 4.72 -35.93
N ALA A 12 -9.42 4.51 -35.96
CA ALA A 12 -10.29 4.76 -34.81
C ALA A 12 -9.93 3.86 -33.62
N PHE A 13 -9.57 2.60 -33.85
CA PHE A 13 -9.10 1.69 -32.81
C PHE A 13 -7.76 2.14 -32.21
N PHE A 14 -6.83 2.65 -33.03
CA PHE A 14 -5.58 3.23 -32.56
C PHE A 14 -5.81 4.50 -31.72
N VAL A 15 -6.71 5.39 -32.15
CA VAL A 15 -7.06 6.63 -31.41
C VAL A 15 -7.75 6.33 -30.07
N LEU A 16 -8.53 5.25 -30.00
CA LEU A 16 -9.19 4.80 -28.77
C LEU A 16 -8.24 4.03 -27.83
N ALA A 17 -7.25 3.31 -28.36
CA ALA A 17 -6.24 2.62 -27.57
C ALA A 17 -5.10 3.54 -27.07
N SER A 18 -4.90 4.71 -27.70
CA SER A 18 -3.76 5.60 -27.42
C SER A 18 -3.94 6.56 -26.26
N ASN A 19 -5.10 6.57 -25.57
CA ASN A 19 -5.38 7.51 -24.46
C ASN A 19 -5.51 6.82 -23.10
N CYS A 20 -4.82 5.70 -22.86
CA CYS A 20 -4.60 5.20 -21.51
C CYS A 20 -3.74 6.22 -20.74
N THR A 21 -4.41 7.14 -20.04
CA THR A 21 -3.74 8.09 -19.17
C THR A 21 -3.41 7.38 -17.87
N LYS A 22 -2.12 7.29 -17.55
CA LYS A 22 -1.64 6.72 -16.29
C LYS A 22 -1.74 7.77 -15.20
N GLU A 23 -2.31 7.43 -14.06
CA GLU A 23 -2.31 8.30 -12.89
C GLU A 23 -1.19 7.89 -11.92
N VAL A 24 -0.43 8.87 -11.43
CA VAL A 24 0.58 8.71 -10.39
C VAL A 24 0.22 9.63 -9.23
N VAL A 25 -0.13 9.05 -8.10
CA VAL A 25 -0.51 9.80 -6.90
C VAL A 25 0.68 9.87 -5.95
N ARG A 26 1.20 11.07 -5.75
CA ARG A 26 2.38 11.36 -4.96
C ARG A 26 2.03 12.24 -3.77
N VAL A 27 2.89 12.30 -2.77
CA VAL A 27 2.71 13.26 -1.68
C VAL A 27 3.07 14.67 -2.14
N TYR A 28 2.42 15.69 -1.57
CA TYR A 28 2.70 17.09 -1.90
C TYR A 28 4.20 17.39 -1.83
N ASN A 29 4.70 18.07 -2.86
CA ASN A 29 6.11 18.44 -2.98
C ASN A 29 6.35 19.85 -2.39
N PRO A 30 7.13 19.99 -1.30
CA PRO A 30 7.40 21.28 -0.68
C PRO A 30 8.02 22.31 -1.64
N ILE A 31 7.34 23.44 -1.81
CA ILE A 31 7.82 24.56 -2.63
C ILE A 31 8.52 25.59 -1.74
N THR A 32 7.88 25.98 -0.64
CA THR A 32 8.39 27.03 0.25
C THR A 32 9.42 26.50 1.24
N ASP A 33 10.31 27.36 1.72
CA ASP A 33 11.29 26.96 2.75
C ASP A 33 10.65 26.63 4.10
N LYS A 34 9.45 27.16 4.35
CA LYS A 34 8.63 26.77 5.49
C LYS A 34 8.21 25.31 5.36
N ASP A 35 7.62 24.94 4.22
CA ASP A 35 7.15 23.58 3.97
C ASP A 35 8.31 22.58 4.03
N LYS A 36 9.46 22.90 3.44
CA LYS A 36 10.67 22.07 3.48
C LYS A 36 11.18 21.82 4.90
N LYS A 37 10.92 22.73 5.84
CA LYS A 37 11.33 22.62 7.26
C LYS A 37 10.25 22.06 8.17
N SER A 38 9.01 21.97 7.70
CA SER A 38 7.89 21.46 8.48
C SER A 38 7.50 20.05 8.06
N TYR A 39 7.53 19.74 6.77
CA TYR A 39 6.95 18.50 6.28
C TYR A 39 7.94 17.35 6.33
N GLY A 40 7.46 16.16 6.65
CA GLY A 40 8.22 14.92 6.56
C GLY A 40 7.42 13.85 5.83
N VAL A 41 8.11 12.89 5.23
CA VAL A 41 7.46 11.77 4.53
C VAL A 41 7.86 10.48 5.20
N ILE A 42 6.89 9.62 5.48
CA ILE A 42 7.16 8.20 5.72
C ILE A 42 6.75 7.39 4.50
N ALA A 43 7.54 6.39 4.15
CA ALA A 43 7.22 5.43 3.11
C ALA A 43 7.43 4.00 3.59
N PHE A 44 6.57 3.08 3.17
CA PHE A 44 6.69 1.66 3.50
C PHE A 44 6.00 0.80 2.45
N GLY A 45 6.46 -0.44 2.28
CA GLY A 45 5.75 -1.44 1.48
C GLY A 45 4.71 -2.16 2.34
N LEU A 46 3.59 -2.56 1.73
CA LEU A 46 2.57 -3.34 2.42
C LEU A 46 1.98 -4.38 1.46
N TYR A 47 1.92 -5.63 1.91
CA TYR A 47 1.12 -6.68 1.28
C TYR A 47 0.18 -7.29 2.31
N ALA A 48 -0.93 -7.86 1.85
CA ALA A 48 -1.81 -8.65 2.71
C ALA A 48 -1.57 -10.15 2.49
N TYR A 49 -1.67 -10.91 3.57
CA TYR A 49 -1.51 -12.36 3.55
C TYR A 49 -2.70 -13.02 4.25
N ASN A 50 -3.36 -13.95 3.55
CA ASN A 50 -4.45 -14.72 4.11
C ASN A 50 -4.18 -16.22 3.95
N GLN A 51 -3.84 -16.87 5.06
CA GLN A 51 -3.55 -18.31 5.10
C GLN A 51 -4.77 -19.19 4.81
N ASN A 52 -5.99 -18.69 5.00
CA ASN A 52 -7.22 -19.45 4.77
C ASN A 52 -7.54 -19.54 3.27
N HIS A 53 -6.98 -18.65 2.46
CA HIS A 53 -7.12 -18.67 1.01
C HIS A 53 -5.99 -19.49 0.39
N LYS A 54 -5.91 -20.79 0.70
CA LYS A 54 -4.92 -21.68 0.10
C LYS A 54 -5.33 -22.04 -1.32
N ASP A 55 -4.37 -21.99 -2.23
CA ASP A 55 -4.51 -22.68 -3.51
C ASP A 55 -4.44 -24.20 -3.26
N LEU A 56 -5.45 -24.94 -3.74
CA LEU A 56 -5.52 -26.40 -3.65
C LEU A 56 -4.30 -27.08 -4.27
N LEU A 57 -3.61 -26.42 -5.22
CA LEU A 57 -2.41 -26.94 -5.87
C LEU A 57 -1.12 -26.74 -5.05
N ASN A 58 -1.12 -25.85 -4.05
CA ASN A 58 0.10 -25.43 -3.30
C ASN A 58 -0.03 -25.56 -1.77
N LEU A 59 -0.78 -26.57 -1.30
CA LEU A 59 -1.09 -26.77 0.13
C LEU A 59 0.14 -26.91 1.07
N PHE A 60 1.27 -27.40 0.56
CA PHE A 60 2.50 -27.65 1.32
C PHE A 60 3.64 -26.67 1.01
N SER A 61 3.45 -25.75 0.05
CA SER A 61 4.46 -24.75 -0.26
C SER A 61 4.58 -23.75 0.89
N LYS A 62 5.78 -23.21 1.10
CA LYS A 62 5.98 -22.04 1.98
C LYS A 62 5.25 -20.80 1.46
N ASP A 63 4.86 -20.82 0.19
CA ASP A 63 4.02 -19.80 -0.43
C ASP A 63 2.51 -20.06 -0.17
N SER A 64 2.15 -21.07 0.65
CA SER A 64 0.75 -21.41 0.92
C SER A 64 -0.02 -20.26 1.57
N GLY A 65 -1.24 -20.03 1.08
CA GLY A 65 -2.06 -18.86 1.39
C GLY A 65 -2.13 -17.92 0.17
N THR A 66 -2.99 -16.91 0.23
CA THR A 66 -3.04 -15.89 -0.82
C THR A 66 -2.33 -14.63 -0.36
N VAL A 67 -1.40 -14.16 -1.19
CA VAL A 67 -0.64 -12.92 -1.02
C VAL A 67 -1.22 -11.87 -1.95
N PHE A 68 -1.69 -10.76 -1.39
CA PHE A 68 -2.15 -9.58 -2.12
C PHE A 68 -1.07 -8.51 -2.05
N ALA A 69 -0.28 -8.41 -3.12
CA ALA A 69 0.94 -7.62 -3.13
C ALA A 69 0.74 -6.14 -3.46
N GLU A 70 -0.29 -5.82 -4.26
CA GLU A 70 -0.68 -4.45 -4.57
C GLU A 70 -2.10 -4.23 -4.06
N LEU A 71 -2.25 -3.36 -3.06
CA LEU A 71 -3.57 -3.02 -2.50
C LEU A 71 -4.12 -1.71 -3.11
N GLY A 72 -3.35 -1.07 -3.98
CA GLY A 72 -3.67 0.21 -4.61
C GLY A 72 -3.61 1.39 -3.64
N MET A 73 -3.85 2.59 -4.16
CA MET A 73 -3.79 3.86 -3.41
C MET A 73 -4.66 3.87 -2.15
N TYR A 74 -5.85 3.28 -2.21
CA TYR A 74 -6.81 3.27 -1.10
C TYR A 74 -6.62 2.07 -0.17
N GLY A 75 -5.54 1.32 -0.33
CA GLY A 75 -5.28 0.11 0.46
C GLY A 75 -4.93 0.37 1.92
N VAL A 76 -4.62 1.62 2.30
CA VAL A 76 -4.25 1.99 3.67
C VAL A 76 -5.00 3.25 4.10
N LYS A 77 -5.56 3.21 5.31
CA LYS A 77 -6.14 4.37 6.01
C LYS A 77 -5.28 4.74 7.20
N PHE A 78 -5.00 6.03 7.34
CA PHE A 78 -4.17 6.59 8.40
C PHE A 78 -5.02 7.37 9.40
N SER A 79 -4.53 7.46 10.63
CA SER A 79 -5.08 8.35 11.64
C SER A 79 -3.96 9.00 12.44
N GLU A 80 -4.15 10.26 12.81
CA GLU A 80 -3.29 10.99 13.74
C GLU A 80 -3.50 10.47 15.15
N VAL A 81 -2.41 10.28 15.90
CA VAL A 81 -2.45 9.98 17.33
C VAL A 81 -2.72 11.28 18.10
N VAL A 82 -3.86 11.33 18.78
CA VAL A 82 -4.29 12.48 19.58
C VAL A 82 -3.77 12.36 21.02
N SER A 83 -3.83 11.16 21.59
CA SER A 83 -3.34 10.91 22.94
C SER A 83 -2.97 9.44 23.16
N LYS A 84 -2.09 9.20 24.14
CA LYS A 84 -1.64 7.87 24.56
C LYS A 84 -1.96 7.66 26.03
N ASP A 85 -2.72 6.60 26.34
CA ASP A 85 -2.90 6.15 27.72
C ASP A 85 -1.95 4.97 27.98
N ALA A 86 -0.84 5.26 28.65
CA ALA A 86 0.17 4.26 28.99
C ALA A 86 -0.35 3.20 29.99
N LYS A 87 -1.34 3.53 30.83
CA LYS A 87 -1.90 2.60 31.82
C LYS A 87 -2.83 1.58 31.18
N LYS A 88 -3.58 2.00 30.15
CA LYS A 88 -4.52 1.15 29.41
C LYS A 88 -3.96 0.58 28.11
N ASN A 89 -2.75 0.96 27.74
CA ASN A 89 -2.15 0.64 26.43
C ASN A 89 -3.09 1.01 25.26
N SER A 90 -3.81 2.13 25.39
CA SER A 90 -4.81 2.58 24.41
C SER A 90 -4.38 3.87 23.72
N LEU A 91 -4.68 3.98 22.42
CA LEU A 91 -4.48 5.19 21.62
C LEU A 91 -5.82 5.81 21.26
N THR A 92 -5.94 7.12 21.49
CA THR A 92 -7.01 7.92 20.89
C THR A 92 -6.49 8.47 19.58
N VAL A 93 -7.25 8.28 18.51
CA VAL A 93 -6.86 8.68 17.16
C VAL A 93 -7.94 9.52 16.50
N SER A 94 -7.52 10.36 15.55
CA SER A 94 -8.41 11.12 14.67
C SER A 94 -8.12 10.73 13.23
N PRO A 95 -9.14 10.49 12.37
CA PRO A 95 -8.91 10.23 10.95
C PRO A 95 -8.00 11.27 10.33
N TYR A 96 -6.98 10.83 9.58
CA TYR A 96 -6.12 11.74 8.85
C TYR A 96 -6.91 12.30 7.65
N PRO A 97 -6.85 13.61 7.34
CA PRO A 97 -7.72 14.21 6.32
C PRO A 97 -7.53 13.55 4.96
N ILE A 98 -8.62 12.99 4.42
CA ILE A 98 -8.67 12.33 3.10
C ILE A 98 -9.14 13.35 2.05
N GLU A 99 -8.47 14.49 1.98
CA GLU A 99 -8.64 15.36 0.81
C GLU A 99 -8.16 14.59 -0.42
N GLY A 100 -8.99 14.55 -1.46
CA GLY A 100 -8.62 13.90 -2.72
C GLY A 100 -7.37 14.55 -3.30
N PRO A 101 -6.47 13.77 -3.94
CA PRO A 101 -5.27 14.33 -4.53
C PRO A 101 -5.63 15.26 -5.69
N VAL A 102 -4.88 16.34 -5.83
CA VAL A 102 -5.11 17.38 -6.84
C VAL A 102 -4.14 17.19 -7.99
N MET A 103 -4.64 17.27 -9.23
CA MET A 103 -3.78 17.21 -10.42
C MET A 103 -2.86 18.43 -10.43
N VAL A 104 -1.55 18.17 -10.50
CA VAL A 104 -0.51 19.22 -10.47
C VAL A 104 0.17 19.38 -11.81
N GLU A 105 0.37 18.29 -12.54
CA GLU A 105 0.98 18.31 -13.87
C GLU A 105 0.54 17.11 -14.71
N LYS A 106 0.65 17.26 -16.03
CA LYS A 106 0.50 16.17 -16.99
C LYS A 106 1.72 16.18 -17.91
N VAL A 107 2.47 15.08 -17.90
CA VAL A 107 3.63 14.87 -18.77
C VAL A 107 3.31 13.68 -19.65
N GLU A 108 3.31 13.89 -20.98
CA GLU A 108 2.92 12.87 -21.96
C GLU A 108 1.53 12.26 -21.64
N SER A 109 1.45 10.94 -21.47
CA SER A 109 0.25 10.19 -21.09
C SER A 109 0.17 9.92 -19.57
N THR A 110 0.95 10.63 -18.74
CA THR A 110 0.92 10.48 -17.28
C THR A 110 0.38 11.74 -16.61
N GLN A 111 -0.65 11.57 -15.80
CA GLN A 111 -1.16 12.60 -14.88
C GLN A 111 -0.55 12.40 -13.51
N TYR A 112 0.05 13.45 -12.97
CA TYR A 112 0.59 13.46 -11.63
C TYR A 112 -0.36 14.22 -10.73
N LEU A 113 -0.76 13.56 -9.64
CA LEU A 113 -1.63 14.12 -8.62
C LEU A 113 -0.89 14.18 -7.30
N GLU A 114 -1.08 15.26 -6.55
CA GLU A 114 -0.48 15.46 -5.23
C GLU A 114 -1.53 15.45 -4.13
N GLY A 115 -1.24 14.74 -3.03
CA GLY A 115 -2.08 14.71 -1.85
C GLY A 115 -1.28 14.60 -0.55
N LYS A 116 -1.99 14.41 0.56
CA LYS A 116 -1.38 14.12 1.86
C LYS A 116 -0.94 12.65 1.99
N THR A 117 -1.44 11.78 1.12
CA THR A 117 -0.99 10.40 0.95
C THR A 117 -0.60 10.16 -0.51
N GLY A 118 0.24 9.17 -0.76
CA GLY A 118 0.65 8.76 -2.09
C GLY A 118 0.86 7.26 -2.20
N TYR A 119 0.92 6.76 -3.43
CA TYR A 119 1.20 5.37 -3.73
C TYR A 119 2.10 5.25 -4.95
N LEU A 120 3.33 4.80 -4.71
CA LEU A 120 4.33 4.54 -5.73
C LEU A 120 4.62 3.04 -5.71
N SER A 121 3.89 2.26 -6.52
CA SER A 121 3.86 0.80 -6.40
C SER A 121 5.27 0.20 -6.18
N PRO A 122 5.45 -0.64 -5.14
CA PRO A 122 4.44 -1.12 -4.18
C PRO A 122 4.38 -0.33 -2.85
N TYR A 123 4.89 0.91 -2.81
CA TYR A 123 5.09 1.68 -1.58
C TYR A 123 3.98 2.70 -1.31
N TYR A 124 3.53 2.73 -0.06
CA TYR A 124 2.64 3.75 0.48
C TYR A 124 3.45 4.92 1.02
N LEU A 125 2.95 6.13 0.83
CA LEU A 125 3.54 7.36 1.34
C LEU A 125 2.51 8.11 2.18
N LEU A 126 2.96 8.63 3.32
CA LEU A 126 2.21 9.56 4.14
C LEU A 126 3.04 10.82 4.34
N LEU A 127 2.45 11.96 4.01
CA LEU A 127 2.99 13.28 4.31
C LEU A 127 2.58 13.67 5.73
N SER A 128 3.54 13.93 6.59
CA SER A 128 3.29 14.61 7.86
C SER A 128 3.48 16.11 7.67
N ILE A 129 2.42 16.89 7.88
CA ILE A 129 2.48 18.36 7.80
C ILE A 129 2.99 19.00 9.11
N ASP A 130 2.93 18.24 10.21
CA ASP A 130 3.47 18.58 11.52
C ASP A 130 4.34 17.43 12.01
N PRO A 131 5.67 17.58 12.05
CA PRO A 131 6.60 16.50 12.34
C PRO A 131 6.55 16.08 13.82
N THR A 132 5.84 16.82 14.67
CA THR A 132 5.59 16.44 16.07
C THR A 132 4.44 15.43 16.20
N LYS A 133 3.61 15.30 15.15
CA LYS A 133 2.52 14.33 15.11
C LYS A 133 3.04 12.93 14.82
N GLU A 134 2.34 11.97 15.39
CA GLU A 134 2.54 10.56 15.14
C GLU A 134 1.25 10.00 14.53
N TYR A 135 1.40 8.92 13.77
CA TYR A 135 0.28 8.33 13.04
C TYR A 135 0.21 6.82 13.28
N ALA A 136 -0.95 6.25 13.00
CA ALA A 136 -1.18 4.82 13.01
C ALA A 136 -1.94 4.41 11.74
N ILE A 137 -1.73 3.16 11.29
CA ILE A 137 -2.56 2.55 10.26
C ILE A 137 -3.83 2.03 10.94
N THR A 138 -4.99 2.56 10.55
CA THR A 138 -6.28 2.24 11.18
C THR A 138 -7.23 1.50 10.24
N GLY A 139 -6.85 1.36 8.97
CA GLY A 139 -7.59 0.52 8.04
C GLY A 139 -6.71 -0.02 6.94
N ILE A 140 -7.02 -1.24 6.50
CA ILE A 140 -6.35 -1.92 5.39
C ILE A 140 -7.43 -2.49 4.48
N THR A 141 -7.39 -2.08 3.22
CA THR A 141 -8.34 -2.54 2.22
C THR A 141 -7.61 -3.32 1.14
N TYR A 142 -8.08 -4.53 0.82
CA TYR A 142 -7.57 -5.26 -0.33
C TYR A 142 -8.71 -5.90 -1.12
N THR A 143 -8.45 -6.14 -2.40
CA THR A 143 -9.44 -6.65 -3.34
C THR A 143 -8.95 -7.97 -3.90
N TYR A 144 -9.84 -8.94 -4.03
CA TYR A 144 -9.51 -10.22 -4.63
C TYR A 144 -10.69 -10.80 -5.40
N GLN A 145 -10.40 -11.74 -6.31
CA GLN A 145 -11.42 -12.35 -7.15
C GLN A 145 -11.73 -13.76 -6.66
N VAL A 146 -13.01 -14.04 -6.39
CA VAL A 146 -13.50 -15.39 -6.11
C VAL A 146 -14.17 -15.99 -7.35
N ASN A 147 -13.95 -17.29 -7.56
CA ASN A 147 -14.70 -18.06 -8.55
C ASN A 147 -15.96 -18.63 -7.89
N CYS A 148 -17.13 -18.23 -8.39
CA CYS A 148 -18.44 -18.60 -7.84
C CYS A 148 -19.17 -19.68 -8.66
N GLY A 149 -18.45 -20.38 -9.55
CA GLY A 149 -19.01 -21.38 -10.47
C GLY A 149 -18.48 -21.23 -11.89
N GLN A 150 -19.02 -22.00 -12.84
CA GLN A 150 -18.59 -21.94 -14.24
C GLN A 150 -18.84 -20.53 -14.81
N LYS A 151 -17.76 -19.85 -15.20
CA LYS A 151 -17.74 -18.47 -15.74
C LYS A 151 -18.19 -17.36 -14.79
N CYS A 152 -18.38 -17.66 -13.49
CA CYS A 152 -18.70 -16.65 -12.47
C CYS A 152 -17.43 -16.20 -11.76
N ARG A 153 -17.07 -14.93 -11.94
CA ARG A 153 -15.97 -14.26 -11.23
C ARG A 153 -16.56 -13.07 -10.48
N ARG A 154 -16.39 -13.03 -9.16
CA ARG A 154 -16.83 -11.92 -8.33
C ARG A 154 -15.62 -11.25 -7.70
N ILE A 155 -15.60 -9.92 -7.75
CA ILE A 155 -14.64 -9.11 -7.02
C ILE A 155 -15.16 -8.94 -5.59
N VAL A 156 -14.33 -9.30 -4.62
CA VAL A 156 -14.57 -9.12 -3.20
C VAL A 156 -13.61 -8.06 -2.68
N VAL A 157 -14.16 -7.03 -2.03
CA VAL A 157 -13.39 -5.98 -1.36
C VAL A 157 -13.45 -6.27 0.14
N ARG A 158 -12.30 -6.34 0.79
CA ARG A 158 -12.19 -6.51 2.24
C ARG A 158 -11.61 -5.25 2.85
N ASP A 159 -12.39 -4.60 3.69
CA ASP A 159 -12.01 -3.39 4.42
C ASP A 159 -11.88 -3.73 5.90
N PHE A 160 -10.65 -3.91 6.37
CA PHE A 160 -10.34 -4.24 7.75
C PHE A 160 -10.09 -2.96 8.53
N SER A 161 -10.85 -2.74 9.60
CA SER A 161 -10.44 -1.81 10.66
C SER A 161 -9.27 -2.43 11.43
N VAL A 162 -8.23 -1.65 11.68
CA VAL A 162 -7.04 -2.10 12.42
C VAL A 162 -7.02 -1.39 13.78
N GLU A 163 -6.82 -2.16 14.84
CA GLU A 163 -6.71 -1.62 16.20
C GLU A 163 -5.54 -0.63 16.30
N PRO A 164 -5.78 0.65 16.62
CA PRO A 164 -4.74 1.67 16.59
C PRO A 164 -3.54 1.35 17.48
N SER A 165 -3.77 0.86 18.71
CA SER A 165 -2.69 0.49 19.63
C SER A 165 -1.80 -0.64 19.11
N LYS A 166 -2.40 -1.69 18.52
CA LYS A 166 -1.63 -2.80 17.95
C LYS A 166 -0.86 -2.37 16.72
N SER A 167 -1.50 -1.59 15.84
CA SER A 167 -0.88 -1.00 14.66
C SER A 167 0.32 -0.14 15.00
N PHE A 168 0.15 0.81 15.93
CA PHE A 168 1.22 1.72 16.35
C PHE A 168 2.36 0.99 17.07
N LYS A 169 2.06 -0.07 17.82
CA LYS A 169 3.07 -0.92 18.45
C LYS A 169 3.89 -1.69 17.41
N ALA A 170 3.25 -2.20 16.37
CA ALA A 170 3.91 -2.94 15.30
C ALA A 170 4.71 -2.00 14.37
N PHE A 171 4.15 -0.84 14.05
CA PHE A 171 4.72 0.12 13.13
C PHE A 171 4.40 1.57 13.55
N PRO A 172 5.21 2.18 14.43
CA PRO A 172 4.99 3.55 14.85
C PRO A 172 5.37 4.50 13.72
N ILE A 173 4.39 5.24 13.19
CA ILE A 173 4.64 6.21 12.14
C ILE A 173 5.06 7.54 12.76
N LYS A 174 6.34 7.88 12.59
CA LYS A 174 6.91 9.18 12.93
C LYS A 174 7.77 9.66 11.79
N THR A 175 7.72 10.95 11.52
CA THR A 175 8.50 11.59 10.45
C THR A 175 9.45 12.60 11.03
N LYS A 176 10.59 12.81 10.35
CA LYS A 176 11.46 13.94 10.62
C LYS A 176 11.17 15.06 9.63
N ALA A 177 11.16 16.29 10.12
CA ALA A 177 10.95 17.47 9.28
C ALA A 177 12.07 17.62 8.24
N GLY A 178 11.69 17.91 6.99
CA GLY A 178 12.59 18.00 5.85
C GLY A 178 13.24 16.68 5.47
N ASP A 179 12.62 15.55 5.82
CA ASP A 179 13.22 14.24 5.59
C ASP A 179 12.23 13.20 5.04
N ILE A 180 12.78 12.18 4.40
CA ILE A 180 12.06 10.97 3.99
C ILE A 180 12.54 9.81 4.87
N THR A 181 11.62 9.16 5.57
CA THR A 181 11.85 7.99 6.40
C THR A 181 11.30 6.75 5.71
N PHE A 182 12.15 5.75 5.45
CA PHE A 182 11.71 4.46 4.96
C PHE A 182 11.46 3.50 6.12
N GLY A 183 10.22 3.04 6.27
CA GLY A 183 9.76 2.19 7.37
C GLY A 183 9.93 0.68 7.13
N GLY A 184 10.42 0.27 5.96
CA GLY A 184 10.54 -1.14 5.60
C GLY A 184 9.28 -1.71 4.95
N ILE A 185 9.16 -3.04 4.98
CA ILE A 185 8.06 -3.77 4.37
C ILE A 185 7.21 -4.40 5.47
N LEU A 186 5.90 -4.15 5.43
CA LEU A 186 4.92 -4.66 6.37
C LEU A 186 4.09 -5.76 5.72
N MET A 187 3.60 -6.67 6.56
CA MET A 187 2.60 -7.66 6.22
C MET A 187 1.33 -7.39 7.01
N ALA A 188 0.21 -7.31 6.30
CA ALA A 188 -1.12 -7.38 6.86
C ALA A 188 -1.58 -8.85 6.92
N ARG A 189 -1.30 -9.53 8.03
CA ARG A 189 -1.71 -10.92 8.24
C ARG A 189 -3.17 -10.98 8.66
N VAL A 190 -3.99 -11.66 7.86
CA VAL A 190 -5.36 -12.03 8.23
C VAL A 190 -5.31 -13.20 9.20
N ALA A 191 -5.91 -13.03 10.38
CA ALA A 191 -5.96 -14.04 11.42
C ALA A 191 -7.37 -14.19 12.00
N PRO A 192 -7.76 -15.39 12.48
CA PRO A 192 -9.01 -15.57 13.22
C PRO A 192 -9.09 -14.65 14.45
N SER A 193 -10.28 -14.15 14.75
CA SER A 193 -10.59 -13.41 15.97
C SER A 193 -11.89 -13.87 16.62
N SER A 194 -12.17 -13.35 17.82
CA SER A 194 -13.41 -13.59 18.55
C SER A 194 -14.60 -12.90 17.89
N LYS A 195 -15.81 -13.41 18.16
CA LYS A 195 -17.07 -12.85 17.62
C LYS A 195 -17.32 -11.41 18.11
N ASP A 196 -16.84 -11.09 19.30
CA ASP A 196 -17.04 -9.79 19.94
C ASP A 196 -15.92 -8.79 19.62
N ASP A 197 -14.91 -9.17 18.83
CA ASP A 197 -13.84 -8.24 18.45
C ASP A 197 -14.42 -7.11 17.59
N PRO A 198 -14.29 -5.83 18.02
CA PRO A 198 -14.80 -4.69 17.28
C PRO A 198 -14.02 -4.40 15.99
N TYR A 199 -12.80 -4.95 15.84
CA TYR A 199 -11.96 -4.83 14.64
C TYR A 199 -12.08 -6.05 13.72
N GLY A 200 -12.75 -7.11 14.18
CA GLY A 200 -12.99 -8.31 13.39
C GLY A 200 -14.15 -8.13 12.41
N ILE A 201 -13.95 -8.55 11.16
CA ILE A 201 -14.99 -8.65 10.13
C ILE A 201 -15.34 -10.11 9.88
N ALA A 202 -16.54 -10.39 9.34
CA ALA A 202 -16.93 -11.77 9.03
C ALA A 202 -15.89 -12.44 8.11
N ASP A 203 -15.55 -13.69 8.44
CA ASP A 203 -14.76 -14.53 7.54
C ASP A 203 -15.62 -14.90 6.33
N ASP A 204 -15.03 -14.80 5.14
CA ASP A 204 -15.70 -15.02 3.85
C ASP A 204 -15.19 -16.27 3.14
N ALA A 205 -14.53 -17.18 3.88
CA ALA A 205 -13.99 -18.43 3.38
C ALA A 205 -14.95 -19.09 2.37
N PRO A 206 -14.60 -19.06 1.07
CA PRO A 206 -15.44 -19.68 0.05
C PRO A 206 -15.42 -21.19 0.34
N ASN A 207 -16.58 -21.74 0.74
CA ASN A 207 -16.89 -23.15 1.03
C ASN A 207 -17.08 -23.58 2.51
N LEU A 208 -17.15 -22.66 3.49
CA LEU A 208 -17.53 -23.06 4.85
C LEU A 208 -19.06 -23.00 5.05
N SER A 209 -19.64 -24.16 5.38
CA SER A 209 -21.05 -24.36 5.75
C SER A 209 -21.51 -23.44 6.89
N GLU A 210 -22.83 -23.27 7.05
CA GLU A 210 -23.51 -22.49 8.11
C GLU A 210 -22.98 -22.71 9.55
N LEU A 211 -22.30 -23.83 9.83
CA LEU A 211 -21.56 -24.11 11.07
C LEU A 211 -20.50 -23.07 11.46
N PHE A 212 -19.97 -22.30 10.50
CA PHE A 212 -18.97 -21.25 10.76
C PHE A 212 -19.56 -19.83 10.71
N ALA A 213 -20.89 -19.70 10.65
CA ALA A 213 -21.58 -18.42 10.74
C ALA A 213 -21.17 -17.68 12.03
N GLY A 214 -20.57 -16.50 11.85
CA GLY A 214 -20.13 -15.62 12.95
C GLY A 214 -18.67 -15.73 13.36
N ASN A 215 -17.83 -16.53 12.68
CA ASN A 215 -16.38 -16.38 12.84
C ASN A 215 -15.91 -15.06 12.23
N LYS A 216 -15.10 -14.34 13.00
CA LYS A 216 -14.47 -13.10 12.54
C LYS A 216 -13.01 -13.35 12.23
N VAL A 217 -12.50 -12.56 11.30
CA VAL A 217 -11.08 -12.40 11.03
C VAL A 217 -10.71 -10.93 11.21
N LEU A 218 -9.48 -10.68 11.61
CA LEU A 218 -8.89 -9.35 11.70
C LEU A 218 -7.57 -9.30 10.95
N VAL A 219 -7.00 -8.10 10.82
CA VAL A 219 -5.65 -7.92 10.31
C VAL A 219 -4.71 -7.51 11.43
N ASN A 220 -3.60 -8.24 11.55
CA ASN A 220 -2.45 -7.87 12.35
C ASN A 220 -1.34 -7.36 11.43
N LEU A 221 -0.69 -6.28 11.85
CA LEU A 221 0.51 -5.78 11.19
C LEU A 221 1.75 -6.47 11.76
N GLU A 222 2.58 -7.01 10.87
CA GLU A 222 3.82 -7.70 11.19
C GLU A 222 4.94 -7.22 10.25
N SER A 223 6.20 -7.48 10.62
CA SER A 223 7.31 -7.32 9.68
C SER A 223 7.12 -8.27 8.50
N GLY A 224 7.18 -7.75 7.28
CA GLY A 224 6.99 -8.51 6.06
C GLY A 224 8.25 -9.22 5.55
N GLU A 225 9.43 -8.82 6.03
CA GLU A 225 10.72 -9.24 5.48
C GLU A 225 10.99 -10.74 5.69
N GLU A 226 10.81 -11.23 6.92
CA GLU A 226 11.11 -12.63 7.27
C GLU A 226 10.21 -13.62 6.53
N TYR A 227 8.94 -13.25 6.31
CA TYR A 227 8.04 -14.08 5.51
C TYR A 227 8.51 -14.13 4.05
N ILE A 228 8.84 -12.98 3.44
CA ILE A 228 9.32 -12.91 2.03
C ILE A 228 10.64 -13.67 1.84
N LYS A 229 11.57 -13.63 2.81
CA LYS A 229 12.81 -14.43 2.76
C LYS A 229 12.53 -15.93 2.68
N GLY A 230 11.50 -16.39 3.40
CA GLY A 230 11.12 -17.80 3.46
C GLY A 230 10.35 -18.32 2.24
N MET A 231 9.88 -17.44 1.35
CA MET A 231 9.10 -17.79 0.17
C MET A 231 9.94 -18.50 -0.90
N GLU A 232 9.32 -19.49 -1.55
CA GLU A 232 9.89 -20.18 -2.71
C GLU A 232 9.81 -19.28 -3.95
N SER A 233 8.69 -18.60 -4.15
CA SER A 233 8.51 -17.61 -5.21
C SER A 233 9.36 -16.35 -5.01
N ASP A 234 9.98 -15.91 -6.10
CA ASP A 234 10.73 -14.64 -6.15
C ASP A 234 9.84 -13.43 -6.44
N TYR A 235 8.52 -13.60 -6.58
CA TYR A 235 7.62 -12.51 -6.98
C TYR A 235 7.67 -11.33 -6.01
N LEU A 236 7.45 -11.56 -4.71
CA LEU A 236 7.54 -10.51 -3.70
C LEU A 236 8.97 -9.99 -3.50
N LYS A 237 9.97 -10.87 -3.66
CA LYS A 237 11.38 -10.49 -3.57
C LYS A 237 11.73 -9.47 -4.67
N LYS A 238 11.29 -9.71 -5.90
CA LYS A 238 11.44 -8.76 -7.02
C LYS A 238 10.61 -7.50 -6.81
N LEU A 239 9.36 -7.63 -6.39
CA LEU A 239 8.44 -6.51 -6.25
C LEU A 239 8.89 -5.49 -5.18
N PHE A 240 9.29 -5.96 -4.00
CA PHE A 240 9.64 -5.10 -2.87
C PHE A 240 11.14 -4.83 -2.70
N TYR A 241 12.01 -5.65 -3.30
CA TYR A 241 13.46 -5.59 -3.09
C TYR A 241 14.27 -5.57 -4.39
N GLY A 242 13.65 -5.77 -5.55
CA GLY A 242 14.36 -5.89 -6.83
C GLY A 242 15.19 -7.18 -6.97
N GLY A 243 15.03 -8.14 -6.05
CA GLY A 243 15.82 -9.37 -6.03
C GLY A 243 16.12 -9.82 -4.61
N GLU A 244 17.33 -9.53 -4.11
CA GLU A 244 17.76 -9.97 -2.78
C GLU A 244 17.01 -9.25 -1.65
N VAL A 245 16.45 -10.02 -0.72
CA VAL A 245 15.63 -9.53 0.39
C VAL A 245 16.51 -8.90 1.47
N SER A 246 16.63 -7.56 1.42
CA SER A 246 17.27 -6.75 2.46
C SER A 246 16.61 -5.37 2.57
N GLN A 247 16.52 -4.84 3.79
CA GLN A 247 16.00 -3.48 4.01
C GLN A 247 16.68 -2.44 3.12
N LYS A 248 18.00 -2.57 2.92
CA LYS A 248 18.80 -1.70 2.05
C LYS A 248 18.28 -1.72 0.59
N ASN A 249 18.02 -2.90 0.04
CA ASN A 249 17.55 -3.03 -1.34
C ASN A 249 16.12 -2.52 -1.51
N ALA A 250 15.25 -2.77 -0.53
CA ALA A 250 13.90 -2.22 -0.54
C ALA A 250 13.91 -0.68 -0.48
N GLU A 251 14.76 -0.11 0.38
CA GLU A 251 14.89 1.35 0.49
C GLU A 251 15.47 1.96 -0.80
N LYS A 252 16.46 1.30 -1.40
CA LYS A 252 17.03 1.71 -2.69
C LYS A 252 15.94 1.71 -3.77
N LEU A 253 15.19 0.61 -3.91
CA LEU A 253 14.10 0.46 -4.87
C LEU A 253 13.02 1.55 -4.68
N PHE A 254 12.64 1.81 -3.43
CA PHE A 254 11.73 2.92 -3.09
C PHE A 254 12.25 4.27 -3.62
N TYR A 255 13.51 4.62 -3.34
CA TYR A 255 14.06 5.88 -3.85
C TYR A 255 14.14 5.91 -5.38
N GLU A 256 14.43 4.80 -6.06
CA GLU A 256 14.38 4.78 -7.53
C GLU A 256 12.96 5.09 -8.05
N ASN A 257 11.94 4.52 -7.42
CA ASN A 257 10.55 4.76 -7.77
C ASN A 257 10.13 6.19 -7.45
N LEU A 258 10.59 6.75 -6.33
CA LEU A 258 10.35 8.16 -5.97
C LEU A 258 11.00 9.10 -6.99
N ILE A 259 12.26 8.90 -7.34
CA ILE A 259 12.97 9.75 -8.31
C ILE A 259 12.27 9.74 -9.68
N LYS A 260 11.73 8.58 -10.10
CA LYS A 260 10.95 8.47 -11.35
C LYS A 260 9.58 9.17 -11.26
N ALA A 261 8.97 9.22 -10.08
CA ALA A 261 7.65 9.80 -9.87
C ALA A 261 7.65 11.33 -9.72
N TYR A 262 8.81 11.92 -9.42
CA TYR A 262 9.00 13.37 -9.31
C TYR A 262 9.98 13.84 -10.40
N PRO A 263 9.50 14.52 -11.46
CA PRO A 263 10.37 15.08 -12.50
C PRO A 263 11.41 16.05 -11.92
N GLU A 264 11.01 16.85 -10.94
CA GLU A 264 11.85 17.81 -10.22
C GLU A 264 11.36 18.03 -8.79
N GLY A 265 12.11 18.82 -8.00
CA GLY A 265 11.67 19.28 -6.69
C GLY A 265 12.40 18.70 -5.49
N TYR A 266 11.85 18.99 -4.30
CA TYR A 266 12.52 18.74 -3.02
C TYR A 266 12.66 17.25 -2.73
N TRP A 267 11.58 16.48 -2.85
CA TRP A 267 11.62 15.05 -2.57
C TRP A 267 12.53 14.27 -3.51
N LYS A 268 12.54 14.62 -4.80
CA LYS A 268 13.47 14.04 -5.78
C LYS A 268 14.92 14.27 -5.37
N THR A 269 15.29 15.53 -5.11
CA THR A 269 16.66 15.92 -4.74
C THR A 269 17.12 15.21 -3.47
N LEU A 270 16.23 15.05 -2.49
CA LEU A 270 16.54 14.34 -1.25
C LEU A 270 16.68 12.83 -1.48
N ALA A 271 15.79 12.22 -2.27
CA ALA A 271 15.86 10.80 -2.61
C ALA A 271 17.12 10.44 -3.40
N GLU A 272 17.57 11.29 -4.33
CA GLU A 272 18.84 11.09 -5.05
C GLU A 272 20.02 11.02 -4.08
N LYS A 273 20.10 11.97 -3.13
CA LYS A 273 21.14 11.99 -2.10
C LYS A 273 21.11 10.75 -1.23
N LYS A 274 19.92 10.34 -0.76
CA LYS A 274 19.77 9.15 0.09
C LYS A 274 20.08 7.85 -0.65
N ARG A 275 19.63 7.73 -1.89
CA ARG A 275 19.95 6.59 -2.76
C ARG A 275 21.45 6.44 -2.93
N VAL A 276 22.18 7.53 -3.20
CA VAL A 276 23.65 7.49 -3.32
C VAL A 276 24.31 7.11 -2.00
N ALA A 277 23.81 7.61 -0.86
CA ALA A 277 24.35 7.29 0.46
C ALA A 277 24.17 5.81 0.85
N LEU A 278 23.16 5.12 0.32
CA LEU A 278 23.01 3.67 0.47
C LEU A 278 24.08 2.89 -0.34
N GLY A 279 24.76 3.53 -1.29
CA GLY A 279 25.76 2.89 -2.14
C GLY A 279 25.15 2.05 -3.28
N ASN A 280 26.03 1.57 -4.16
CA ASN A 280 25.65 0.65 -5.23
C ASN A 280 25.34 -0.74 -4.67
#